data_AF-A0A955HBG1-F1
#
_entry.id   AF-A0A955HBG1-F1
#
_cell.length_a   1.000
_cell.length_b   1.000
_cell.length_c   1.000
_cell.angle_alpha   90.00
_cell.angle_beta   90.00
_cell.angle_gamma   90.00
#
_symmetry.space_group_name_H-M   'P 1'
#
loop_
_entity.id
_entity.type
_entity.pdbx_description
1 polymer ?
#
loop_
_entity_poly.entity_id
_entity_poly.type
_entity_poly.pdbx_seq_one_letter_code
_entity_poly.pdbx_strand_id
1 'polypeptide(L)'
;MNSKNIVIGILVLVLIGAISYLLLNNGGDTTVVVEKPTSDEILPVEPDEGIGDGATPIEEVEMMEREDETNIGTSVNGDDITAYHFGTG
;
A
#
# COMPACT_ATOMS: atom_id res chain seq x y z
N MET A 1 -41.85 33.18 -9.84
CA MET A 1 -41.09 32.91 -8.60
C MET A 1 -41.30 34.07 -7.65
N ASN A 2 -41.74 33.78 -6.41
CA ASN A 2 -41.92 34.84 -5.42
C ASN A 2 -40.57 35.18 -4.79
N SER A 3 -40.27 36.47 -4.61
CA SER A 3 -39.03 36.97 -4.01
C SER A 3 -38.72 36.30 -2.66
N LYS A 4 -39.75 35.95 -1.89
CA LYS A 4 -39.64 35.17 -0.65
C LYS A 4 -38.96 33.82 -0.85
N ASN A 5 -39.30 33.09 -1.90
CA ASN A 5 -38.73 31.76 -2.17
C ASN A 5 -37.26 31.87 -2.62
N ILE A 6 -36.90 32.96 -3.30
CA ILE A 6 -35.52 33.25 -3.68
C ILE A 6 -34.67 33.56 -2.44
N VAL A 7 -35.18 34.43 -1.55
CA VAL A 7 -34.49 34.76 -0.29
C VAL A 7 -34.32 33.53 0.61
N ILE A 8 -35.36 32.70 0.73
CA ILE A 8 -35.29 31.45 1.48
C ILE A 8 -34.26 30.49 0.86
N GLY A 9 -34.24 30.37 -0.48
CA GLY A 9 -33.27 29.53 -1.17
C GLY A 9 -31.82 29.96 -0.91
N ILE A 10 -31.54 31.26 -0.93
CA ILE A 10 -30.21 31.81 -0.63
C ILE A 10 -29.84 31.54 0.84
N LEU A 11 -30.76 31.74 1.78
CA LEU A 11 -30.53 31.47 3.20
C LEU A 11 -30.16 30.01 3.48
N VAL A 12 -30.88 29.07 2.85
CA VAL A 12 -30.58 27.64 2.97
C VAL A 12 -29.21 27.31 2.41
N LEU A 13 -28.83 27.89 1.27
CA LEU A 13 -27.54 27.63 0.64
C LEU A 13 -26.37 28.14 1.50
N VAL A 14 -26.52 29.33 2.10
CA VAL A 14 -25.54 29.89 3.06
C VAL A 14 -25.45 29.01 4.32
N LEU A 15 -26.59 28.55 4.85
CA LEU A 15 -26.61 27.70 6.03
C LEU A 15 -25.87 26.37 5.80
N ILE A 16 -26.13 25.71 4.66
CA ILE A 16 -25.46 24.46 4.29
C ILE A 16 -23.95 24.71 4.14
N GLY A 17 -23.55 25.77 3.44
CA GLY A 17 -22.14 26.12 3.27
C GLY A 17 -21.41 26.36 4.61
N ALA A 18 -22.06 27.05 5.54
CA ALA A 18 -21.50 27.32 6.86
C ALA A 18 -21.34 26.03 7.70
N ILE A 19 -22.33 25.13 7.67
CA ILE A 19 -22.28 23.84 8.37
C ILE A 19 -21.18 22.96 7.78
N SER A 20 -21.10 22.86 6.45
CA SER A 20 -20.06 22.09 5.77
C SER A 20 -18.67 22.62 6.10
N TYR A 21 -18.47 23.94 6.04
CA TYR A 21 -17.18 24.56 6.40
C TYR A 21 -16.77 24.21 7.83
N LEU A 22 -17.69 24.30 8.79
CA LEU A 22 -17.43 23.98 10.20
C LEU A 22 -17.05 22.50 10.37
N LEU A 23 -17.75 21.58 9.70
CA LEU A 23 -17.46 20.15 9.78
C LEU A 23 -16.08 19.80 9.21
N LEU A 24 -15.71 20.39 8.06
CA LEU A 24 -14.39 20.17 7.46
C LEU A 24 -13.26 20.74 8.32
N ASN A 25 -13.47 21.91 8.93
CA ASN A 25 -12.45 22.54 9.78
C ASN A 25 -12.34 21.91 11.18
N ASN A 26 -13.28 21.06 11.57
CA ASN A 26 -13.28 20.36 12.86
C ASN A 26 -12.72 18.92 12.76
N GLY A 27 -12.16 18.52 11.61
CA GLY A 27 -11.44 17.26 11.47
C GLY A 27 -10.14 17.30 12.26
N GLY A 28 -10.19 16.91 13.54
CA GLY A 28 -8.98 16.67 14.33
C GLY A 28 -8.20 15.50 13.75
N ASP A 29 -6.87 15.59 13.79
CA ASP A 29 -5.96 14.51 13.45
C ASP A 29 -6.37 13.23 14.19
N THR A 30 -6.97 12.29 13.48
CA THR A 30 -7.10 10.92 13.96
C THR A 30 -5.71 10.29 13.92
N THR A 31 -4.94 10.50 14.98
CA THR A 31 -3.72 9.73 15.19
C THR A 31 -4.13 8.30 15.46
N VAL A 32 -3.78 7.38 14.54
CA VAL A 32 -3.85 5.95 14.81
C VAL A 32 -2.90 5.68 15.98
N VAL A 33 -3.46 5.38 17.16
CA VAL A 33 -2.67 4.88 18.28
C VAL A 33 -2.28 3.46 17.90
N VAL A 34 -1.08 3.33 17.32
CA VAL A 34 -0.40 2.04 17.24
C VAL A 34 -0.03 1.70 18.68
N GLU A 35 -0.84 0.86 19.32
CA GLU A 35 -0.43 0.21 20.56
C GLU A 35 0.89 -0.49 20.27
N LYS A 36 1.98 0.01 20.88
CA LYS A 36 3.27 -0.68 20.82
C LYS A 36 3.04 -2.08 21.39
N PRO A 37 3.40 -3.16 20.68
CA PRO A 37 3.37 -4.48 21.27
C PRO A 37 4.22 -4.43 22.55
N THR A 38 3.67 -4.95 23.64
CA THR A 38 4.38 -5.12 24.91
C THR A 38 5.72 -5.78 24.61
N SER A 39 6.79 -5.15 25.08
CA SER A 39 8.19 -5.37 24.70
C SER A 39 8.77 -6.78 24.99
N ASP A 40 7.93 -7.75 25.34
CA ASP A 40 8.35 -9.07 25.83
C ASP A 40 8.18 -10.19 24.80
N GLU A 41 7.60 -9.90 23.63
CA GLU A 41 7.50 -10.86 22.53
C GLU A 41 8.14 -10.30 21.25
N ILE A 42 9.35 -9.75 21.39
CA ILE A 42 10.23 -9.50 20.25
C ILE A 42 10.78 -10.86 19.85
N LEU A 43 10.16 -11.50 18.86
CA LEU A 43 10.78 -12.63 18.17
C LEU A 43 12.16 -12.14 17.67
N PRO A 44 13.26 -12.85 17.98
CA PRO A 44 14.57 -12.44 17.51
C PRO A 44 14.55 -12.48 15.98
N VAL A 45 14.57 -11.28 15.37
CA VAL A 45 14.78 -11.15 13.94
C VAL A 45 16.29 -11.17 13.69
N GLU A 46 16.70 -11.95 12.71
CA GLU A 46 18.07 -11.92 12.23
C GLU A 46 18.36 -10.50 11.69
N PRO A 47 19.56 -9.94 11.94
CA PRO A 47 19.92 -8.65 11.36
C PRO A 47 19.87 -8.76 9.84
N ASP A 48 18.90 -8.05 9.25
CA ASP A 48 18.52 -8.19 7.86
C ASP A 48 19.57 -7.57 6.94
N GLU A 49 20.21 -8.39 6.10
CA GLU A 49 20.85 -7.94 4.86
C GLU A 49 19.96 -8.25 3.62
N GLY A 50 18.71 -8.72 3.80
CA GLY A 50 17.76 -9.11 2.75
C GLY A 50 16.35 -8.47 2.88
N ILE A 51 15.34 -9.03 2.18
CA ILE A 51 13.98 -8.44 2.06
C ILE A 51 13.00 -9.00 3.13
N GLY A 52 13.50 -9.70 4.16
CA GLY A 52 12.66 -10.17 5.27
C GLY A 52 11.70 -11.33 4.95
N ASP A 53 12.07 -12.26 4.04
CA ASP A 53 11.33 -13.51 3.74
C ASP A 53 12.29 -14.72 3.52
N GLY A 54 13.52 -14.65 4.03
CA GLY A 54 14.56 -15.65 3.75
C GLY A 54 15.04 -15.69 2.28
N ALA A 55 14.62 -14.71 1.47
CA ALA A 55 15.13 -14.52 0.13
C ALA A 55 16.54 -13.92 0.19
N THR A 56 17.45 -14.49 -0.60
CA THR A 56 18.82 -13.98 -0.78
C THR A 56 18.78 -12.53 -1.27
N PRO A 57 19.72 -11.66 -0.85
CA PRO A 57 19.79 -10.28 -1.31
C PRO A 57 19.88 -10.21 -2.84
N ILE A 58 19.26 -9.20 -3.44
CA ILE A 58 19.23 -9.04 -4.92
C ILE A 58 20.65 -8.95 -5.47
N GLU A 59 21.56 -8.22 -4.80
CA GLU A 59 22.96 -8.18 -5.18
C GLU A 59 23.60 -9.58 -5.21
N GLU A 60 23.27 -10.46 -4.27
CA GLU A 60 23.81 -11.83 -4.25
C GLU A 60 23.26 -12.66 -5.41
N VAL A 61 21.96 -12.54 -5.71
CA VAL A 61 21.33 -13.22 -6.86
C VAL A 61 21.91 -12.75 -8.19
N GLU A 62 22.20 -11.45 -8.34
CA GLU A 62 22.85 -10.91 -9.54
C GLU A 62 24.30 -11.39 -9.70
N MET A 63 24.96 -11.74 -8.60
CA MET A 63 26.31 -12.32 -8.60
C MET A 63 26.34 -13.84 -8.80
N MET A 64 25.19 -14.53 -8.66
CA MET A 64 25.09 -15.96 -8.92
C MET A 64 25.04 -16.24 -10.43
N GLU A 65 25.85 -17.19 -10.89
CA GLU A 65 25.84 -17.64 -12.28
C GLU A 65 24.52 -18.39 -12.54
N ARG A 66 23.78 -17.98 -13.58
CA ARG A 66 22.55 -18.67 -13.99
C ARG A 66 22.91 -20.09 -14.45
N GLU A 67 22.47 -21.10 -13.70
CA GLU A 67 22.83 -22.49 -13.99
C GLU A 67 21.91 -23.07 -15.08
N ASP A 68 20.59 -23.12 -14.85
CA ASP A 68 19.65 -23.77 -15.76
C ASP A 68 18.37 -22.95 -16.04
N GLU A 69 18.01 -22.88 -17.33
CA GLU A 69 16.77 -22.29 -17.84
C GLU A 69 15.79 -23.41 -18.23
N THR A 70 14.60 -23.43 -17.61
CA THR A 70 13.56 -24.42 -17.91
C THR A 70 12.35 -23.71 -18.50
N ASN A 71 11.92 -24.14 -19.69
CA ASN A 71 10.63 -23.71 -20.23
C ASN A 71 9.50 -24.43 -19.46
N ILE A 72 8.68 -23.66 -18.75
CA ILE A 72 7.56 -24.15 -17.93
C ILE A 72 6.21 -23.99 -18.63
N GLY A 73 6.20 -23.51 -19.88
CA GLY A 73 5.02 -23.44 -20.71
C GLY A 73 5.01 -22.24 -21.64
N THR A 74 3.83 -21.97 -22.19
CA THR A 74 3.61 -20.88 -23.13
C THR A 74 2.49 -19.98 -22.61
N SER A 75 2.72 -18.68 -22.65
CA SER A 75 1.76 -17.63 -22.33
C SER A 75 0.53 -17.71 -23.24
N VAL A 76 -0.57 -17.12 -22.80
CA VAL A 76 -1.80 -16.96 -23.60
C VAL A 76 -1.57 -16.20 -24.91
N ASN A 77 -0.48 -15.42 -24.98
CA ASN A 77 -0.07 -14.68 -26.18
C ASN A 77 0.93 -15.46 -27.07
N GLY A 78 1.31 -16.68 -26.70
CA GLY A 78 2.26 -17.50 -27.46
C GLY A 78 3.73 -17.33 -27.07
N ASP A 79 4.05 -16.49 -26.08
CA ASP A 79 5.42 -16.29 -25.60
C ASP A 79 5.84 -17.43 -24.65
N ASP A 80 7.10 -17.87 -24.74
CA ASP A 80 7.64 -18.87 -23.83
C ASP A 80 7.81 -18.32 -22.40
N ILE A 81 7.47 -19.15 -21.41
CA ILE A 81 7.66 -18.85 -19.99
C ILE A 81 8.89 -19.62 -19.51
N THR A 82 9.98 -18.89 -19.26
CA THR A 82 11.25 -19.45 -18.79
C THR A 82 11.40 -19.27 -17.29
N ALA A 83 11.63 -20.37 -16.57
CA ALA A 83 12.05 -20.38 -15.18
C ALA A 83 13.58 -20.44 -15.09
N TYR A 84 14.17 -19.59 -14.26
CA TYR A 84 15.61 -19.54 -13.99
C TYR A 84 15.88 -20.20 -12.64
N HIS A 85 16.85 -21.11 -12.60
CA HIS A 85 17.31 -21.75 -11.37
C HIS A 85 18.59 -21.08 -10.89
N PHE A 86 18.66 -20.83 -9.59
CA PHE A 86 19.82 -20.26 -8.91
C PHE A 86 20.19 -21.19 -7.75
N GLY A 87 21.45 -21.61 -7.70
CA GLY A 87 21.97 -22.53 -6.67
C GLY A 87 21.63 -24.02 -6.90
N THR A 88 22.23 -24.90 -6.08
CA THR A 88 22.20 -26.37 -6.25
C THR A 88 20.99 -27.07 -5.60
N GLY A 89 19.86 -26.38 -5.47
CA GLY A 89 18.68 -26.85 -4.73
C GLY A 89 17.95 -28.01 -5.41
#